data_AF-A0A944XTS5-F1
#
_entry.id   AF-A0A944XTS5-F1
#
_cell.length_a   1.000
_cell.length_b   1.000
_cell.length_c   1.000
_cell.angle_alpha   90.00
_cell.angle_beta   90.00
_cell.angle_gamma   90.00
#
_symmetry.space_group_name_H-M   'P 1'
#
loop_
_entity.id
_entity.type
_entity.pdbx_description
1 polymer ?
#
loop_
_entity_poly.entity_id
_entity_poly.type
_entity_poly.pdbx_seq_one_letter_code
_entity_poly.pdbx_strand_id
1 'polypeptide(L)'
;MNKTLQVTADLIKNTHINIDFTLIEIGAVQVSTEKEPFYELLDHFPSSKVIGFEIDKEICNEMNLSARDGVKYYPHALGEFNENRQLYVTNHPMCCSLYKPSEDLLSLYQNYEVVYLKSKTTVDTITLDNFVAANNIGPIDFIKIDVQGAE
;
A
#
# COMPACT_ATOMS: atom_id res chain seq x y z
N MET A 1 16.88 14.51 -0.16
CA MET A 1 17.80 13.67 0.63
C MET A 1 17.79 14.15 2.08
N ASN A 2 17.30 13.31 2.97
CA ASN A 2 17.14 13.61 4.39
C ASN A 2 18.52 13.49 5.09
N LYS A 3 19.08 14.63 5.53
CA LYS A 3 20.42 14.67 6.16
C LYS A 3 20.49 13.85 7.44
N THR A 4 19.43 13.86 8.25
CA THR A 4 19.37 13.10 9.50
C THR A 4 19.38 11.60 9.23
N LEU A 5 18.60 11.16 8.23
CA LEU A 5 18.58 9.76 7.80
C LEU A 5 19.96 9.31 7.30
N GLN A 6 20.59 10.10 6.44
CA GLN A 6 21.93 9.82 5.91
C GLN A 6 22.95 9.62 7.05
N VAL A 7 23.04 10.57 7.99
CA VAL A 7 23.99 10.47 9.12
C VAL A 7 23.71 9.24 9.97
N THR A 8 22.44 8.92 10.22
CA THR A 8 22.04 7.76 11.00
C THR A 8 22.41 6.46 10.29
N ALA A 9 22.13 6.36 8.99
CA ALA A 9 22.49 5.21 8.18
C ALA A 9 24.00 4.98 8.11
N ASP A 10 24.79 6.06 7.98
CA ASP A 10 26.26 5.97 7.95
C ASP A 10 26.83 5.47 9.28
N LEU A 11 26.27 5.91 10.41
CA LEU A 11 26.65 5.41 11.74
C LEU A 11 26.36 3.91 11.86
N ILE A 12 25.17 3.46 11.41
CA ILE A 12 24.79 2.05 11.42
C ILE A 12 25.74 1.21 10.56
N LYS A 13 26.07 1.67 9.34
CA LYS A 13 26.98 0.96 8.44
C LYS A 13 28.36 0.72 9.04
N ASN A 14 28.82 1.61 9.93
CA ASN A 14 30.09 1.46 10.64
C ASN A 14 30.07 0.41 11.76
N THR A 15 28.90 -0.13 12.13
CA THR A 15 28.77 -1.13 13.21
C THR A 15 29.01 -2.57 12.77
N HIS A 16 29.19 -2.82 11.46
CA HIS A 16 29.22 -4.17 10.86
C HIS A 16 27.96 -5.02 11.09
N ILE A 17 26.86 -4.41 11.55
CA ILE A 17 25.55 -5.06 11.64
C ILE A 17 24.91 -5.01 10.26
N ASN A 18 24.48 -6.17 9.75
CA ASN A 18 23.64 -6.20 8.56
C ASN A 18 22.20 -5.88 8.96
N ILE A 19 21.63 -4.84 8.36
CA ILE A 19 20.25 -4.41 8.62
C ILE A 19 19.53 -4.28 7.29
N ASP A 20 18.40 -4.95 7.21
CA ASP A 20 17.42 -4.86 6.14
C ASP A 20 16.02 -4.82 6.75
N PHE A 21 15.08 -4.26 5.99
CA PHE A 21 13.71 -4.07 6.43
C PHE A 21 12.75 -4.66 5.42
N THR A 22 11.66 -5.24 5.92
CA THR A 22 10.48 -5.62 5.14
C THR A 22 9.35 -4.66 5.45
N LEU A 23 9.00 -3.83 4.47
CA LEU A 23 7.95 -2.82 4.57
C LEU A 23 6.73 -3.25 3.77
N ILE A 24 5.55 -3.10 4.36
CA ILE A 24 4.27 -3.27 3.70
C ILE A 24 3.63 -1.91 3.49
N GLU A 25 3.15 -1.66 2.28
CA GLU A 25 2.38 -0.46 1.93
C GLU A 25 0.99 -0.88 1.44
N ILE A 26 -0.05 -0.61 2.22
CA ILE A 26 -1.44 -0.92 1.88
C ILE A 26 -2.11 0.35 1.36
N GLY A 27 -2.68 0.29 0.16
CA GLY A 27 -3.12 1.47 -0.58
C GLY A 27 -1.93 2.15 -1.28
N ALA A 28 -1.18 1.35 -2.07
CA ALA A 28 0.10 1.73 -2.64
C ALA A 28 0.00 2.47 -3.99
N VAL A 29 -1.19 2.92 -4.40
CA VAL A 29 -1.38 3.57 -5.70
C VAL A 29 -0.55 4.85 -5.79
N GLN A 30 0.34 4.89 -6.78
CA GLN A 30 1.16 6.06 -7.02
C GLN A 30 0.38 7.11 -7.84
N VAL A 31 -0.10 8.16 -7.16
CA VAL A 31 -0.89 9.26 -7.76
C VAL A 31 -0.08 10.48 -8.17
N SER A 32 1.18 10.55 -7.73
CA SER A 32 2.12 11.60 -8.12
C SER A 32 3.49 11.00 -8.43
N THR A 33 4.36 11.77 -9.07
CA THR A 33 5.75 11.36 -9.30
C THR A 33 6.56 11.26 -8.02
N GLU A 34 6.09 11.87 -6.93
CA GLU A 34 6.72 11.78 -5.62
C GLU A 34 6.36 10.45 -4.98
N LYS A 35 7.36 9.80 -4.38
CA LYS A 35 7.19 8.57 -3.60
C LYS A 35 7.09 8.90 -2.14
N GLU A 36 6.53 7.97 -1.37
CA GLU A 36 6.53 8.06 0.08
C GLU A 36 7.97 8.18 0.62
N PRO A 37 8.22 9.01 1.65
CA PRO A 37 9.57 9.26 2.15
C PRO A 37 10.34 8.01 2.58
N PHE A 38 9.64 6.97 3.05
CA PHE A 38 10.28 5.73 3.50
C PHE A 38 10.94 4.93 2.37
N TYR A 39 10.65 5.23 1.10
CA TYR A 39 11.37 4.63 -0.03
C TYR A 39 12.87 5.02 -0.05
N GLU A 40 13.25 6.14 0.59
CA GLU A 40 14.66 6.56 0.76
C GLU A 40 15.45 5.52 1.59
N LEU A 41 14.79 4.67 2.39
CA LEU A 41 15.46 3.58 3.12
C LEU A 41 16.16 2.59 2.17
N LEU A 42 15.60 2.36 0.98
CA LEU A 42 16.19 1.47 -0.01
C LEU A 42 17.51 1.99 -0.57
N ASP A 43 17.74 3.31 -0.53
CA ASP A 43 19.01 3.91 -0.95
C ASP A 43 20.13 3.66 0.06
N HIS A 44 19.77 3.52 1.34
CA HIS A 44 20.72 3.29 2.41
C HIS A 44 20.90 1.80 2.74
N PHE A 45 19.82 1.01 2.62
CA PHE A 45 19.74 -0.40 2.98
C PHE A 45 19.18 -1.21 1.79
N PRO A 46 19.97 -1.46 0.73
CA PRO A 46 19.48 -1.99 -0.55
C PRO A 46 18.98 -3.44 -0.50
N SER A 47 19.23 -4.17 0.60
CA SER A 47 18.66 -5.50 0.84
C SER A 47 17.24 -5.44 1.43
N SER A 48 16.77 -4.26 1.81
CA SER A 48 15.39 -4.04 2.25
C SER A 48 14.41 -4.16 1.09
N LYS A 49 13.15 -4.37 1.43
CA LYS A 49 12.05 -4.55 0.48
C LYS A 49 10.81 -3.78 0.87
N VAL A 50 10.12 -3.24 -0.12
CA VAL A 50 8.79 -2.63 -0.03
C VAL A 50 7.82 -3.47 -0.84
N ILE A 51 6.77 -3.92 -0.20
CA ILE A 51 5.70 -4.72 -0.80
C ILE A 51 4.42 -3.88 -0.75
N GLY A 52 4.01 -3.39 -1.91
CA GLY A 52 2.83 -2.57 -2.08
C GLY A 52 1.59 -3.41 -2.41
N PHE A 53 0.44 -3.03 -1.87
CA PHE A 53 -0.86 -3.60 -2.18
C PHE A 53 -1.76 -2.53 -2.78
N GLU A 54 -2.29 -2.86 -3.94
CA GLU A 54 -3.33 -2.11 -4.64
C GLU A 54 -4.33 -3.14 -5.18
N ILE A 55 -5.61 -2.79 -5.35
CA ILE A 55 -6.62 -3.74 -5.82
C ILE A 55 -6.69 -3.80 -7.35
N ASP A 56 -6.29 -2.73 -8.03
CA ASP A 56 -6.28 -2.66 -9.49
C ASP A 56 -5.05 -3.38 -10.07
N LYS A 57 -5.32 -4.41 -10.87
CA LYS A 57 -4.30 -5.28 -11.44
C LYS A 57 -3.49 -4.59 -12.53
N GLU A 58 -4.15 -3.81 -13.36
CA GLU A 58 -3.54 -3.08 -14.46
C GLU A 58 -2.59 -2.02 -13.89
N ILE A 59 -3.01 -1.27 -12.87
CA ILE A 59 -2.15 -0.31 -12.15
C ILE A 59 -0.95 -1.02 -11.52
N CYS A 60 -1.16 -2.15 -10.83
CA CYS A 60 -0.04 -2.94 -10.27
C CYS A 60 0.96 -3.35 -11.35
N ASN A 61 0.49 -3.79 -12.51
CA ASN A 61 1.38 -4.18 -13.61
C ASN A 61 2.20 -2.99 -14.10
N GLU A 62 1.58 -1.84 -14.31
CA GLU A 62 2.26 -0.61 -14.73
C GLU A 62 3.30 -0.14 -13.71
N MET A 63 2.96 -0.14 -12.41
CA MET A 63 3.88 0.22 -11.34
C MET A 63 5.06 -0.76 -11.27
N ASN A 64 4.81 -2.06 -11.44
CA ASN A 64 5.87 -3.08 -11.46
C ASN A 64 6.81 -2.97 -12.67
N LEU A 65 6.35 -2.48 -13.84
CA LEU A 65 7.22 -2.26 -15.00
C LEU A 65 8.28 -1.18 -14.76
N SER A 66 8.00 -0.24 -13.83
CA SER A 66 8.89 0.87 -13.48
C SER A 66 9.42 0.79 -12.03
N ALA A 67 9.13 -0.32 -11.34
CA ALA A 67 9.58 -0.54 -9.98
C ALA A 67 11.11 -0.68 -9.94
N ARG A 68 11.71 -0.04 -8.94
CA ARG A 68 13.14 -0.19 -8.65
C ARG A 68 13.39 -1.51 -7.89
N ASP A 69 14.65 -1.93 -7.84
CA ASP A 69 15.07 -3.05 -7.01
C ASP A 69 14.59 -2.89 -5.55
N GLY A 70 14.10 -4.00 -4.99
CA GLY A 70 13.51 -4.02 -3.65
C GLY A 70 12.04 -3.61 -3.58
N VAL A 71 11.40 -3.18 -4.68
CA VAL A 71 9.97 -2.79 -4.67
C VAL A 71 9.14 -3.76 -5.51
N LYS A 72 7.98 -4.17 -5.00
CA LYS A 72 7.01 -4.97 -5.76
C LYS A 72 5.57 -4.69 -5.33
N TYR A 73 4.67 -4.58 -6.30
CA TYR A 73 3.25 -4.32 -6.09
C TYR A 73 2.41 -5.56 -6.38
N TYR A 74 1.38 -5.79 -5.57
CA TYR A 74 0.51 -6.97 -5.66
C TYR A 74 -0.97 -6.56 -5.76
N PRO A 75 -1.73 -7.14 -6.71
CA PRO A 75 -3.12 -6.79 -6.97
C PRO A 75 -4.07 -7.52 -6.01
N HIS A 76 -3.98 -7.23 -4.72
CA HIS A 76 -4.76 -7.88 -3.68
C HIS A 76 -5.43 -6.88 -2.74
N ALA A 77 -6.71 -7.10 -2.47
CA ALA A 77 -7.38 -6.50 -1.33
C ALA A 77 -6.98 -7.26 -0.05
N LEU A 78 -6.39 -6.57 0.92
CA LEU A 78 -6.15 -7.16 2.23
C LEU A 78 -7.42 -7.08 3.07
N GLY A 79 -7.70 -8.14 3.82
CA GLY A 79 -8.87 -8.22 4.69
C GLY A 79 -8.66 -9.15 5.87
N GLU A 80 -9.62 -9.14 6.82
CA GLU A 80 -9.60 -9.99 8.01
C GLU A 80 -9.70 -11.49 7.68
N PHE A 81 -10.34 -11.82 6.56
CA PHE A 81 -10.53 -13.20 6.10
C PHE A 81 -10.18 -13.34 4.63
N ASN A 82 -9.92 -14.59 4.22
CA ASN A 82 -9.84 -14.95 2.80
C ASN A 82 -11.25 -15.25 2.29
N GLU A 83 -11.87 -14.29 1.62
CA GLU A 83 -13.28 -14.39 1.21
C GLU A 83 -13.58 -13.51 0.01
N ASN A 84 -14.75 -13.70 -0.60
CA ASN A 84 -15.25 -12.81 -1.63
C ASN A 84 -16.08 -11.69 -0.99
N ARG A 85 -15.72 -10.43 -1.25
CA ARG A 85 -16.37 -9.25 -0.66
C ARG A 85 -16.85 -8.29 -1.73
N GLN A 86 -17.94 -7.60 -1.41
CA GLN A 86 -18.43 -6.50 -2.23
C GLN A 86 -17.50 -5.28 -2.08
N LEU A 87 -16.99 -4.79 -3.20
CA LEU A 87 -16.27 -3.53 -3.31
C LEU A 87 -17.25 -2.45 -3.80
N TYR A 88 -17.31 -1.35 -3.06
CA TYR A 88 -18.08 -0.16 -3.43
C TYR A 88 -17.17 0.77 -4.20
N VAL A 89 -17.41 0.88 -5.51
CA VAL A 89 -16.65 1.74 -6.40
C VAL A 89 -17.33 3.11 -6.42
N THR A 90 -16.58 4.14 -6.05
CA THR A 90 -17.04 5.53 -5.98
C THR A 90 -16.72 6.31 -7.26
N ASN A 91 -17.22 7.53 -7.36
CA ASN A 91 -16.93 8.41 -8.50
C ASN A 91 -15.45 8.67 -8.69
N HIS A 92 -14.71 8.84 -7.59
CA HIS A 92 -13.26 8.92 -7.61
C HIS A 92 -12.64 7.55 -7.25
N PRO A 93 -11.75 6.98 -8.09
CA PRO A 93 -11.18 5.63 -7.86
C PRO A 93 -10.44 5.46 -6.54
N MET A 94 -9.75 6.51 -6.06
CA MET A 94 -9.04 6.47 -4.77
C MET A 94 -9.95 6.35 -3.54
N CYS A 95 -11.26 6.48 -3.69
CA CYS A 95 -12.20 6.42 -2.57
C CYS A 95 -12.99 5.11 -2.51
N CYS A 96 -12.57 4.10 -3.29
CA CYS A 96 -13.20 2.78 -3.25
C CYS A 96 -12.94 2.09 -1.90
N SER A 97 -13.92 1.36 -1.39
CA SER A 97 -13.80 0.66 -0.11
C SER A 97 -14.67 -0.59 -0.06
N LEU A 98 -14.35 -1.51 0.86
CA LEU A 98 -15.26 -2.60 1.25
C LEU A 98 -16.42 -2.10 2.12
N TYR A 99 -16.34 -0.86 2.61
CA TYR A 99 -17.42 -0.19 3.33
C TYR A 99 -18.31 0.59 2.37
N LYS A 100 -19.63 0.47 2.56
CA LYS A 100 -20.60 1.23 1.77
C LYS A 100 -20.46 2.73 2.10
N PRO A 101 -20.37 3.63 1.10
CA PRO A 101 -20.36 5.06 1.35
C PRO A 101 -21.68 5.51 2.01
N SER A 102 -21.57 6.42 2.97
CA SER A 102 -22.72 6.96 3.71
C SER A 102 -23.27 8.22 3.02
N GLU A 103 -23.86 8.05 1.84
CA GLU A 103 -24.33 9.19 1.00
C GLU A 103 -25.27 10.15 1.72
N ASP A 104 -26.16 9.65 2.60
CA ASP A 104 -27.06 10.49 3.39
C ASP A 104 -26.29 11.52 4.24
N LEU A 105 -25.18 11.11 4.84
CA LEU A 105 -24.29 12.00 5.61
C LEU A 105 -23.47 12.89 4.68
N LEU A 106 -22.89 12.31 3.64
CA LEU A 106 -21.96 12.99 2.73
C LEU A 106 -22.65 14.10 1.93
N SER A 107 -23.94 13.93 1.61
CA SER A 107 -24.76 14.91 0.92
C SER A 107 -25.00 16.21 1.68
N LEU A 108 -24.71 16.23 2.99
CA LEU A 108 -24.79 17.43 3.82
C LEU A 108 -23.59 18.37 3.61
N TYR A 109 -22.53 17.91 2.94
CA TYR A 109 -21.28 18.63 2.75
C TYR A 109 -20.99 18.87 1.27
N GLN A 110 -20.29 19.97 0.96
CA GLN A 110 -19.87 20.29 -0.41
C GLN A 110 -18.62 19.49 -0.82
N ASN A 111 -18.48 19.21 -2.13
CA ASN A 111 -17.33 18.53 -2.75
C ASN A 111 -17.15 17.05 -2.36
N TYR A 112 -18.19 16.39 -1.84
CA TYR A 112 -18.17 14.96 -1.51
C TYR A 112 -18.81 14.08 -2.58
N GLU A 113 -19.19 14.63 -3.74
CA GLU A 113 -19.67 13.85 -4.88
C GLU A 113 -18.64 12.80 -5.36
N VAL A 114 -17.35 13.02 -5.06
CA VAL A 114 -16.25 12.09 -5.35
C VAL A 114 -16.38 10.74 -4.64
N VAL A 115 -17.02 10.70 -3.48
CA VAL A 115 -17.23 9.47 -2.68
C VAL A 115 -18.61 8.84 -2.88
N TYR A 116 -19.45 9.39 -3.77
CA TYR A 116 -20.75 8.79 -4.09
C TYR A 116 -20.58 7.48 -4.86
N LEU A 117 -21.49 6.54 -4.62
CA LEU A 117 -21.45 5.23 -5.24
C LEU A 117 -21.64 5.34 -6.76
N LYS A 118 -20.66 4.86 -7.50
CA LYS A 118 -20.71 4.77 -8.96
C LYS A 118 -21.14 3.38 -9.41
N SER A 119 -20.57 2.34 -8.80
CA SER A 119 -20.90 0.95 -9.11
C SER A 119 -20.51 0.02 -7.94
N LYS A 120 -20.89 -1.25 -8.07
CA LYS A 120 -20.49 -2.31 -7.14
C LYS A 120 -19.82 -3.40 -7.95
N THR A 121 -18.74 -3.95 -7.40
CA THR A 121 -18.07 -5.13 -7.94
C THR A 121 -17.75 -6.09 -6.78
N THR A 122 -17.13 -7.21 -7.09
CA THR A 122 -16.63 -8.17 -6.10
C THR A 122 -15.12 -8.27 -6.22
N VAL A 123 -14.45 -8.38 -5.08
CA VAL A 123 -13.02 -8.63 -4.98
C VAL A 123 -12.78 -9.76 -3.99
N ASP A 124 -11.77 -10.58 -4.26
CA ASP A 124 -11.30 -11.56 -3.28
C ASP A 124 -10.33 -10.88 -2.32
N THR A 125 -10.56 -11.04 -1.03
CA THR A 125 -9.65 -10.59 0.01
C THR A 125 -8.68 -11.71 0.38
N ILE A 126 -7.48 -11.31 0.83
CA ILE A 126 -6.50 -12.22 1.44
C ILE A 126 -6.02 -11.62 2.75
N THR A 127 -5.83 -12.46 3.77
CA THR A 127 -5.18 -12.04 5.01
C THR A 127 -3.70 -11.78 4.77
N LEU A 128 -3.14 -10.83 5.50
CA LEU A 128 -1.70 -10.54 5.42
C LEU A 128 -0.86 -11.79 5.74
N ASP A 129 -1.25 -12.56 6.75
CA ASP A 129 -0.56 -13.80 7.14
C ASP A 129 -0.54 -14.83 6.01
N ASN A 130 -1.68 -15.07 5.35
CA ASN A 130 -1.74 -16.02 4.24
C ASN A 130 -0.92 -15.53 3.05
N PHE A 131 -0.95 -14.22 2.75
CA PHE A 131 -0.14 -13.66 1.69
C PHE A 131 1.36 -13.81 1.98
N VAL A 132 1.80 -13.49 3.20
CA VAL A 132 3.20 -13.57 3.65
C VAL A 132 3.70 -15.01 3.59
N ALA A 133 2.89 -15.96 4.08
CA ALA A 133 3.21 -17.38 4.03
C ALA A 133 3.29 -17.91 2.59
N ALA A 134 2.33 -17.56 1.73
CA ALA A 134 2.30 -18.02 0.34
C ALA A 134 3.43 -17.48 -0.53
N ASN A 135 3.97 -16.29 -0.19
CA ASN A 135 5.04 -15.63 -0.95
C ASN A 135 6.42 -15.76 -0.29
N ASN A 136 6.53 -16.51 0.82
CA ASN A 136 7.76 -16.66 1.60
C ASN A 136 8.42 -15.31 1.95
N ILE A 137 7.62 -14.31 2.33
CA ILE A 137 8.12 -12.96 2.60
C ILE A 137 8.97 -12.92 3.88
N GLY A 138 8.65 -13.74 4.89
CA GLY A 138 9.30 -13.70 6.19
C GLY A 138 8.75 -12.59 7.09
N PRO A 139 9.48 -12.18 8.14
CA PRO A 139 9.05 -11.15 9.08
C PRO A 139 8.80 -9.80 8.40
N ILE A 140 7.83 -9.05 8.93
CA ILE A 140 7.50 -7.68 8.52
C ILE A 140 7.94 -6.72 9.64
N ASP A 141 8.66 -5.66 9.29
CA ASP A 141 9.16 -4.67 10.24
C ASP A 141 8.24 -3.45 10.33
N PHE A 142 7.65 -3.04 9.19
CA PHE A 142 6.82 -1.84 9.11
C PHE A 142 5.59 -2.07 8.22
N ILE A 143 4.49 -1.43 8.59
CA ILE A 143 3.26 -1.39 7.80
C ILE A 143 2.80 0.07 7.69
N LYS A 144 2.60 0.56 6.47
CA LYS A 144 1.85 1.78 6.16
C LYS A 144 0.47 1.37 5.66
N ILE A 145 -0.56 1.99 6.20
CA ILE A 145 -1.96 1.76 5.80
C ILE A 145 -2.57 3.11 5.44
N ASP A 146 -3.09 3.21 4.23
CA ASP A 146 -3.74 4.40 3.69
C ASP A 146 -4.83 3.93 2.72
N VAL A 147 -5.97 3.57 3.28
CA VAL A 147 -7.11 2.98 2.59
C VAL A 147 -8.37 3.64 3.10
N GLN A 148 -9.43 3.69 2.29
CA GLN A 148 -10.62 4.44 2.69
C GLN A 148 -11.39 3.78 3.85
N GLY A 149 -11.21 4.30 5.07
CA GLY A 149 -12.02 4.03 6.26
C GLY A 149 -11.73 2.71 6.98
N ALA A 150 -10.57 2.10 6.71
CA ALA A 150 -10.18 0.79 7.22
C ALA A 150 -8.75 0.77 7.81
N GLU A 151 -8.17 1.94 8.07
CA GLU A 151 -6.82 2.11 8.63
C GLU A 151 -6.68 1.61 10.08
#